data_AF-A0A3N4PJN9-F1
#
_entry.id   AF-A0A3N4PJN9-F1
#
_cell.length_a   1.000
_cell.length_b   1.000
_cell.length_c   1.000
_cell.angle_alpha   90.00
_cell.angle_beta   90.00
_cell.angle_gamma   90.00
#
_symmetry.space_group_name_H-M   'P 1'
#
loop_
_entity.id
_entity.type
_entity.pdbx_description
1 polymer ?
#
loop_
_entity_poly.entity_id
_entity_poly.type
_entity_poly.pdbx_seq_one_letter_code
_entity_poly.pdbx_strand_id
1 'polypeptide(L)'
;MTVTIGKKGYLSAREINALHQQGHTIGSHTWDHPRIQGEDSLPDANRQLRQSKATLEKITGAPVTCLAYPFGSWNEATVSQLQKAGFHLAFQLSSRRASRLPQYTIRRIMVDGRWQGQRLLAAIRQSF
;
A
#
# COMPACT_ATOMS: atom_id res chain seq x y z
N MET A 1 -7.11 -0.22 3.97
CA MET A 1 -7.03 -0.26 5.44
C MET A 1 -7.73 -1.51 5.95
N THR A 2 -7.15 -2.21 6.90
CA THR A 2 -7.62 -3.55 7.33
C THR A 2 -8.80 -3.49 8.29
N VAL A 3 -8.99 -2.40 9.03
CA VAL A 3 -10.10 -2.21 9.99
C VAL A 3 -11.49 -2.18 9.32
N THR A 4 -11.54 -2.04 8.00
CA THR A 4 -12.80 -1.93 7.24
C THR A 4 -13.24 -3.22 6.57
N ILE A 5 -12.46 -4.30 6.66
CA ILE A 5 -12.82 -5.59 6.07
C ILE A 5 -14.20 -6.03 6.57
N GLY A 6 -15.09 -6.36 5.64
CA GLY A 6 -16.48 -6.78 5.92
C GLY A 6 -17.45 -5.66 6.28
N LYS A 7 -17.02 -4.39 6.31
CA LYS A 7 -17.95 -3.25 6.48
C LYS A 7 -18.64 -2.91 5.15
N LYS A 8 -19.81 -2.26 5.22
CA LYS A 8 -20.56 -1.78 4.04
C LYS A 8 -19.65 -0.94 3.13
N GLY A 9 -19.57 -1.31 1.85
CA GLY A 9 -18.75 -0.63 0.84
C GLY A 9 -17.27 -1.06 0.81
N TYR A 10 -16.87 -2.06 1.59
CA TYR A 10 -15.53 -2.65 1.59
C TYR A 10 -15.59 -4.16 1.34
N LEU A 11 -14.48 -4.72 0.88
CA LEU A 11 -14.36 -6.16 0.64
C LEU A 11 -14.47 -6.94 1.96
N SER A 12 -15.19 -8.05 1.91
CA SER A 12 -15.18 -9.10 2.93
C SER A 12 -13.90 -9.94 2.86
N ALA A 13 -13.61 -10.69 3.93
CA ALA A 13 -12.51 -11.65 3.94
C ALA A 13 -12.64 -12.69 2.82
N ARG A 14 -13.87 -13.14 2.53
CA ARG A 14 -14.14 -14.10 1.45
C ARG A 14 -13.78 -13.51 0.08
N GLU A 15 -14.16 -12.27 -0.20
CA GLU A 15 -13.85 -11.61 -1.48
C GLU A 15 -12.34 -11.34 -1.62
N ILE A 16 -11.66 -10.95 -0.54
CA ILE A 16 -10.20 -10.79 -0.54
C ILE A 16 -9.51 -12.10 -0.90
N ASN A 17 -9.91 -13.21 -0.27
CA ASN A 17 -9.34 -14.52 -0.59
C ASN A 17 -9.68 -14.97 -2.02
N ALA A 18 -10.90 -14.69 -2.50
CA ALA A 18 -11.29 -15.00 -3.88
C ALA A 18 -10.41 -14.26 -4.91
N LEU A 19 -10.14 -12.96 -4.69
CA LEU A 19 -9.21 -12.21 -5.53
C LEU A 19 -7.79 -12.82 -5.49
N HIS A 20 -7.33 -13.22 -4.31
CA HIS A 20 -6.03 -13.89 -4.19
C HIS A 20 -5.98 -15.19 -5.01
N GLN A 21 -7.01 -16.03 -4.91
CA GLN A 21 -7.12 -17.28 -5.67
C GLN A 21 -7.18 -17.06 -7.19
N GLN A 22 -7.64 -15.88 -7.64
CA GLN A 22 -7.64 -15.46 -9.04
C GLN A 22 -6.30 -14.88 -9.51
N GLY A 23 -5.26 -14.93 -8.68
CA GLY A 23 -3.91 -14.48 -9.02
C GLY A 23 -3.62 -13.02 -8.66
N HIS A 24 -4.55 -12.31 -8.00
CA HIS A 24 -4.26 -10.96 -7.53
C HIS A 24 -3.28 -10.98 -6.34
N THR A 25 -2.33 -10.03 -6.35
CA THR A 25 -1.50 -9.75 -5.17
C THR A 25 -2.30 -8.93 -4.16
N ILE A 26 -2.35 -9.40 -2.91
CA ILE A 26 -2.98 -8.67 -1.81
C ILE A 26 -1.89 -7.91 -1.04
N GLY A 27 -1.94 -6.57 -1.08
CA GLY A 27 -1.03 -5.69 -0.34
C GLY A 27 -1.69 -5.04 0.88
N SER A 28 -0.87 -4.56 1.81
CA SER A 28 -1.35 -3.80 2.98
C SER A 28 -1.55 -2.32 2.64
N HIS A 29 -2.55 -1.71 3.28
CA HIS A 29 -2.78 -0.27 3.27
C HIS A 29 -3.09 0.21 4.68
N THR A 30 -2.21 -0.18 5.60
CA THR A 30 -2.24 0.02 7.06
C THR A 30 -3.52 -0.49 7.74
N TRP A 31 -3.68 -0.24 9.05
CA TRP A 31 -4.84 -0.68 9.81
C TRP A 31 -6.04 0.25 9.60
N ASP A 32 -5.88 1.55 9.86
CA ASP A 32 -6.95 2.56 9.83
C ASP A 32 -6.57 3.84 9.07
N HIS A 33 -5.58 3.75 8.17
CA HIS A 33 -5.18 4.83 7.26
C HIS A 33 -4.68 6.11 7.97
N PRO A 34 -3.74 6.03 8.93
CA PRO A 34 -3.20 7.21 9.58
C PRO A 34 -2.29 7.97 8.61
N ARG A 35 -2.28 9.30 8.74
CA ARG A 35 -1.35 10.15 7.99
C ARG A 35 0.01 10.18 8.69
N ILE A 36 1.09 10.01 7.94
CA ILE A 36 2.45 10.26 8.41
C ILE A 36 2.69 11.77 8.36
N GLN A 37 3.12 12.36 9.47
CA GLN A 37 3.32 13.80 9.62
C GLN A 37 4.79 14.09 9.96
N GLY A 38 5.36 15.11 9.31
CA GLY A 38 6.74 15.52 9.53
C GLY A 38 7.74 14.37 9.40
N GLU A 39 8.67 14.32 10.36
CA GLU A 39 9.73 13.30 10.44
C GLU A 39 9.35 12.14 11.37
N ASP A 40 8.15 12.18 11.95
CA ASP A 40 7.70 11.18 12.91
C ASP A 40 7.41 9.84 12.24
N SER A 41 7.73 8.77 12.97
CA SER A 41 7.40 7.42 12.56
C SER A 41 5.88 7.19 12.53
N LEU A 42 5.43 6.10 11.89
CA LEU A 42 4.02 5.74 11.87
C LEU A 42 3.52 5.48 13.31
N PRO A 43 2.47 6.17 13.77
CA PRO A 43 1.92 5.93 15.10
C PRO A 43 1.33 4.51 15.17
N ASP A 44 1.52 3.85 16.31
CA ASP A 44 1.09 2.46 16.53
C ASP A 44 1.53 1.50 15.41
N ALA A 45 2.82 1.59 15.01
CA ALA A 45 3.36 0.81 13.90
C ALA A 45 3.14 -0.70 14.03
N ASN A 46 3.03 -1.23 15.25
CA ASN A 46 2.71 -2.64 15.46
C ASN A 46 1.32 -2.97 14.88
N ARG A 47 0.29 -2.20 15.24
CA ARG A 47 -1.06 -2.40 14.70
C ARG A 47 -1.13 -2.07 13.21
N GLN A 48 -0.54 -0.94 12.82
CA GLN A 48 -0.61 -0.44 11.46
C GLN A 48 0.07 -1.36 10.45
N LEU A 49 1.20 -1.96 10.84
CA LEU A 49 2.04 -2.75 9.95
C LEU A 49 1.87 -4.25 10.21
N ARG A 50 2.18 -4.72 11.42
CA ARG A 50 2.24 -6.16 11.73
C ARG A 50 0.86 -6.79 11.85
N GLN A 51 -0.05 -6.18 12.62
CA GLN A 51 -1.41 -6.73 12.76
C GLN A 51 -2.20 -6.63 11.45
N SER A 52 -2.07 -5.52 10.73
CA SER A 52 -2.65 -5.36 9.40
C SER A 52 -2.18 -6.44 8.44
N LYS A 53 -0.85 -6.66 8.37
CA LYS A 53 -0.21 -7.73 7.58
C LYS A 53 -0.72 -9.11 7.99
N ALA A 54 -0.61 -9.48 9.26
CA ALA A 54 -1.00 -10.80 9.76
C ALA A 54 -2.49 -11.12 9.51
N THR A 55 -3.36 -10.11 9.56
CA THR A 55 -4.80 -10.27 9.27
C THR A 55 -5.02 -10.66 7.80
N LEU A 56 -4.34 -9.99 6.87
CA LEU A 56 -4.42 -10.30 5.44
C LEU A 56 -3.76 -11.65 5.10
N GLU A 57 -2.63 -11.96 5.74
CA GLU A 57 -1.95 -13.26 5.60
C GLU A 57 -2.83 -14.41 6.11
N LYS A 58 -3.57 -14.21 7.22
CA LYS A 58 -4.55 -15.19 7.71
C LYS A 58 -5.70 -15.42 6.72
N ILE A 59 -6.13 -14.38 6.01
CA ILE A 59 -7.23 -14.48 5.02
C ILE A 59 -6.77 -15.21 3.76
N THR A 60 -5.55 -14.92 3.30
CA THR A 60 -5.04 -15.38 2.00
C THR A 60 -4.21 -16.66 2.09
N GLY A 61 -3.69 -16.99 3.27
CA GLY A 61 -2.70 -18.06 3.43
C GLY A 61 -1.33 -17.76 2.80
N ALA A 62 -1.11 -16.51 2.36
CA ALA A 62 0.10 -16.11 1.63
C ALA A 62 0.77 -14.89 2.27
N PRO A 63 2.10 -14.71 2.13
CA PRO A 63 2.80 -13.55 2.68
C PRO A 63 2.34 -12.22 2.08
N VAL A 64 2.21 -11.20 2.93
CA VAL A 64 1.90 -9.83 2.49
C VAL A 64 3.18 -8.98 2.58
N THR A 65 3.78 -8.73 1.41
CA THR A 65 5.11 -8.10 1.29
C THR A 65 5.07 -6.69 0.70
N CYS A 66 3.90 -6.21 0.26
CA CYS A 66 3.71 -4.91 -0.38
C CYS A 66 2.85 -4.00 0.49
N LEU A 67 3.17 -2.70 0.52
CA LEU A 67 2.37 -1.68 1.22
C LEU A 67 2.11 -0.44 0.36
N ALA A 68 0.90 0.11 0.40
CA ALA A 68 0.65 1.47 -0.09
C ALA A 68 0.59 2.44 1.10
N TYR A 69 1.29 3.57 1.04
CA TYR A 69 1.21 4.57 2.11
C TYR A 69 -0.13 5.31 2.07
N PRO A 70 -0.83 5.47 3.21
CA PRO A 70 -1.93 6.43 3.34
C PRO A 70 -1.50 7.81 2.86
N PHE A 71 -2.35 8.46 2.05
CA PHE A 71 -2.07 9.77 1.45
C PHE A 71 -0.79 9.87 0.60
N GLY A 72 -0.10 8.75 0.32
CA GLY A 72 1.21 8.76 -0.32
C GLY A 72 2.34 9.36 0.52
N SER A 73 2.09 9.68 1.78
CA SER A 73 3.07 10.30 2.69
C SER A 73 4.02 9.24 3.24
N TRP A 74 5.31 9.54 3.26
CA TRP A 74 6.33 8.64 3.81
C TRP A 74 7.52 9.47 4.31
N ASN A 75 8.31 8.89 5.21
CA ASN A 75 9.59 9.41 5.66
C ASN A 75 10.54 8.25 6.02
N GLU A 76 11.81 8.54 6.30
CA GLU A 76 12.82 7.50 6.56
C GLU A 76 12.53 6.68 7.83
N ALA A 77 11.91 7.29 8.85
CA ALA A 77 11.51 6.61 10.07
C ALA A 77 10.46 5.53 9.79
N THR A 78 9.46 5.84 8.97
CA THR A 78 8.44 4.88 8.52
C THR A 78 9.05 3.79 7.64
N VAL A 79 9.96 4.13 6.72
CA VAL A 79 10.66 3.13 5.89
C VAL A 79 11.41 2.12 6.76
N SER A 80 12.07 2.59 7.82
CA SER A 80 12.76 1.72 8.78
C SER A 80 11.80 0.77 9.52
N GLN A 81 10.58 1.24 9.85
CA GLN A 81 9.54 0.39 10.44
C GLN A 81 9.03 -0.67 9.45
N LEU A 82 8.87 -0.33 8.17
CA LEU A 82 8.47 -1.26 7.12
C LEU A 82 9.49 -2.38 6.92
N GLN A 83 10.78 -2.05 6.90
CA GLN A 83 11.86 -3.04 6.83
C GLN A 83 11.77 -4.02 8.00
N LYS A 84 11.64 -3.51 9.24
CA LYS A 84 11.50 -4.34 10.44
C LYS A 84 10.22 -5.18 10.45
N ALA A 85 9.17 -4.75 9.75
CA ALA A 85 7.92 -5.50 9.58
C ALA A 85 7.96 -6.51 8.41
N GLY A 86 9.07 -6.58 7.66
CA GLY A 86 9.26 -7.52 6.56
C GLY A 86 8.43 -7.16 5.32
N PHE A 87 8.22 -5.87 5.05
CA PHE A 87 7.75 -5.41 3.74
C PHE A 87 8.94 -5.30 2.79
N HIS A 88 8.74 -5.59 1.51
CA HIS A 88 9.76 -5.51 0.47
C HIS A 88 9.56 -4.30 -0.45
N LEU A 89 8.30 -3.97 -0.74
CA LEU A 89 7.93 -2.87 -1.63
C LEU A 89 6.94 -1.94 -0.93
N ALA A 90 7.10 -0.63 -1.16
CA ALA A 90 6.09 0.34 -0.75
C ALA A 90 5.82 1.43 -1.79
N PHE A 91 4.54 1.77 -1.93
CA PHE A 91 4.03 2.64 -2.99
C PHE A 91 3.55 3.97 -2.42
N GLN A 92 4.12 5.06 -2.93
CA GLN A 92 3.66 6.43 -2.72
C GLN A 92 2.79 6.90 -3.89
N LEU A 93 2.51 8.20 -3.97
CA LEU A 93 1.71 8.77 -5.05
C LEU A 93 2.61 9.32 -6.15
N SER A 94 2.93 10.62 -6.10
CA SER A 94 3.54 11.33 -7.23
C SER A 94 4.91 11.94 -6.94
N SER A 95 5.40 11.88 -5.70
CA SER A 95 6.70 12.44 -5.30
C SER A 95 7.86 11.76 -6.02
N ARG A 96 9.05 12.37 -5.99
CA ARG A 96 10.25 11.70 -6.50
C ARG A 96 10.56 10.46 -5.65
N ARG A 97 11.03 9.41 -6.32
CA ARG A 97 11.54 8.21 -5.65
C ARG A 97 12.82 8.57 -4.90
N ALA A 98 12.98 8.03 -3.69
CA ALA A 98 14.22 8.21 -2.94
C ALA A 98 15.40 7.53 -3.66
N SER A 99 16.60 8.11 -3.56
CA SER A 99 17.83 7.48 -4.05
C SER A 99 18.23 6.27 -3.19
N ARG A 100 18.08 6.40 -1.87
CA ARG A 100 18.28 5.33 -0.90
C ARG A 100 16.99 4.57 -0.71
N LEU A 101 17.05 3.24 -0.76
CA LEU A 101 15.90 2.35 -0.60
C LEU A 101 14.71 2.68 -1.55
N PRO A 102 14.96 2.85 -2.87
CA PRO A 102 13.94 3.27 -3.84
C PRO A 102 12.71 2.33 -3.89
N GLN A 103 12.88 1.07 -3.54
CA GLN A 103 11.80 0.07 -3.50
C GLN A 103 10.71 0.37 -2.46
N TYR A 104 11.00 1.20 -1.46
CA TYR A 104 10.01 1.65 -0.47
C TYR A 104 9.35 2.98 -0.83
N THR A 105 9.64 3.55 -2.01
CA THR A 105 9.13 4.86 -2.42
C THR A 105 8.63 4.86 -3.88
N ILE A 106 8.13 3.69 -4.33
CA ILE A 106 7.69 3.48 -5.71
C ILE A 106 6.56 4.44 -6.05
N ARG A 107 6.77 5.24 -7.10
CA ARG A 107 5.82 6.23 -7.60
C ARG A 107 4.69 5.53 -8.37
N ARG A 108 3.48 6.08 -8.29
CA ARG A 108 2.30 5.64 -9.03
C ARG A 108 1.79 6.75 -9.95
N ILE A 109 0.99 6.37 -10.94
CA ILE A 109 0.22 7.31 -11.76
C ILE A 109 -1.19 7.37 -11.18
N MET A 110 -1.64 8.57 -10.82
CA MET A 110 -3.04 8.79 -10.47
C MET A 110 -3.85 8.87 -11.76
N VAL A 111 -4.72 7.88 -11.96
CA VAL A 111 -5.59 7.80 -13.14
C VAL A 111 -6.92 8.47 -12.82
N ASP A 112 -7.28 9.46 -13.61
CA ASP A 112 -8.58 10.13 -13.53
C ASP A 112 -9.62 9.34 -14.34
N GLY A 113 -10.81 9.14 -13.79
CA GLY A 113 -11.88 8.37 -14.44
C GLY A 113 -12.38 8.96 -15.76
N ARG A 114 -12.04 10.21 -16.07
CA ARG A 114 -12.38 10.90 -17.33
C ARG A 114 -11.35 10.64 -18.43
N TRP A 115 -10.21 10.01 -18.14
CA TRP A 115 -9.18 9.76 -19.13
C TRP A 115 -9.65 8.74 -20.17
N GLN A 116 -9.54 9.12 -21.44
CA GLN A 116 -9.66 8.16 -22.55
C GLN A 116 -8.38 7.33 -22.68
N GLY A 117 -8.47 6.18 -23.36
CA GLY A 117 -7.35 5.24 -23.52
C GLY A 117 -6.07 5.89 -24.07
N GLN A 118 -6.18 6.80 -25.03
CA GLN A 118 -5.03 7.54 -25.57
C GLN A 118 -4.32 8.39 -24.50
N ARG A 119 -5.08 9.07 -23.64
CA ARG A 119 -4.52 9.87 -22.54
C ARG A 119 -3.83 8.99 -21.50
N LEU A 120 -4.42 7.84 -21.16
CA LEU A 120 -3.81 6.87 -20.26
C LEU A 120 -2.48 6.35 -20.83
N LEU A 121 -2.45 5.95 -22.10
CA LEU A 121 -1.24 5.48 -22.77
C LEU A 121 -0.15 6.56 -22.81
N ALA A 122 -0.51 7.81 -23.11
CA ALA A 122 0.42 8.93 -23.07
C ALA A 122 1.00 9.14 -21.66
N ALA A 123 0.17 9.07 -20.62
CA ALA A 123 0.61 9.22 -19.24
C ALA A 123 1.56 8.10 -18.80
N ILE A 124 1.31 6.84 -19.21
CA ILE A 124 2.20 5.71 -18.94
C ILE A 124 3.58 5.96 -19.58
N ARG A 125 3.62 6.34 -20.86
CA ARG A 125 4.87 6.59 -21.61
C ARG A 125 5.71 7.76 -21.10
N GLN A 126 5.08 8.72 -20.42
CA GLN A 126 5.77 9.91 -19.90
C GLN A 126 6.21 9.77 -18.43
N SER A 127 5.71 8.76 -17.71
CA SER A 127 5.92 8.64 -16.26
C SER A 127 7.04 7.70 -15.87
N PHE A 128 7.49 6.84 -16.80
CA PHE A 128 8.54 5.82 -16.66
C PHE A 128 9.42 5.85 -17.90
#